data_AF-A0A1U7MN27-F1
#
_entry.id   AF-A0A1U7MN27-F1
#
_cell.length_a   1.000
_cell.length_b   1.000
_cell.length_c   1.000
_cell.angle_alpha   90.00
_cell.angle_beta   90.00
_cell.angle_gamma   90.00
#
_symmetry.space_group_name_H-M   'P 1'
#
loop_
_entity.id
_entity.type
_entity.pdbx_description
1 polymer ?
#
loop_
_entity_poly.entity_id
_entity_poly.type
_entity_poly.pdbx_seq_one_letter_code
_entity_poly.pdbx_strand_id
1 'polypeptide(L)'
;MVLAGDADASVLGFRGAVPELFVELAHQLHTVDRRLVPGTATTEALPTVVLPRRHRGDEVLSAVVTRVADRIGAGHGTAHRRPGSRSAAAASSGGEDHPVQLALTRSRAQEAAYVAHWLRESHLLHGVAWEEMAVVARSGAQQESLRRALASGGVPVRLDRSGVPLGHDPAVVPLLTAYDVVTRDGNAPWMVAPEEGVLLLTSPVGGVDPVQLRGSGAGCGARSWRPGVSGRPTRSSRRC
;
A
#
# COMPACT_ATOMS: atom_id res chain seq x y z
N MET A 1 -2.39 9.21 -28.07
CA MET A 1 -2.55 9.34 -26.61
C MET A 1 -3.96 8.88 -26.26
N VAL A 2 -4.13 8.05 -25.24
CA VAL A 2 -5.45 7.62 -24.75
C VAL A 2 -5.55 8.08 -23.30
N LEU A 3 -6.61 8.81 -22.98
CA LEU A 3 -6.96 9.17 -21.61
C LEU A 3 -8.01 8.17 -21.12
N ALA A 4 -7.70 7.45 -20.04
CA ALA A 4 -8.60 6.45 -19.46
C ALA A 4 -8.64 6.62 -17.93
N GLY A 5 -9.81 6.51 -17.34
CA GLY A 5 -10.01 6.69 -15.90
C GLY A 5 -11.49 6.69 -15.52
N ASP A 6 -11.73 6.59 -14.22
CA ASP A 6 -13.05 6.70 -13.59
C ASP A 6 -12.98 7.82 -12.54
N ALA A 7 -13.77 8.87 -12.74
CA ALA A 7 -13.79 10.03 -11.84
C ALA A 7 -14.29 9.66 -10.43
N ASP A 8 -15.16 8.65 -10.30
CA ASP A 8 -15.69 8.23 -9.01
C ASP A 8 -14.70 7.37 -8.21
N ALA A 9 -13.68 6.82 -8.87
CA ALA A 9 -12.63 6.02 -8.23
C ALA A 9 -11.51 6.88 -7.60
N SER A 10 -11.61 8.21 -7.67
CA SER A 10 -10.59 9.09 -7.11
C SER A 10 -10.64 9.11 -5.58
N VAL A 11 -9.53 8.70 -4.96
CA VAL A 11 -9.36 8.68 -3.49
C VAL A 11 -8.17 9.53 -3.03
N LEU A 12 -7.49 10.21 -3.96
CA LEU A 12 -6.22 10.91 -3.72
C LEU A 12 -6.37 12.43 -3.65
N GLY A 13 -7.56 12.95 -3.32
CA GLY A 13 -7.79 14.41 -3.22
C GLY A 13 -6.83 15.11 -2.25
N PHE A 14 -6.47 14.45 -1.15
CA PHE A 14 -5.48 14.96 -0.19
C PHE A 14 -4.04 15.02 -0.74
N ARG A 15 -3.78 14.40 -1.89
CA ARG A 15 -2.52 14.50 -2.65
C ARG A 15 -2.67 15.37 -3.90
N GLY A 16 -3.72 16.20 -3.95
CA GLY A 16 -3.95 17.13 -5.06
C GLY A 16 -4.64 16.52 -6.27
N ALA A 17 -5.20 15.30 -6.18
CA ALA A 17 -6.00 14.76 -7.27
C ALA A 17 -7.33 15.53 -7.38
N VAL A 18 -7.65 16.04 -8.56
CA VAL A 18 -8.89 16.79 -8.85
C VAL A 18 -9.66 16.03 -9.95
N PRO A 19 -10.66 15.20 -9.59
CA PRO A 19 -11.44 14.42 -10.56
C PRO A 19 -12.11 15.27 -11.64
N GLU A 20 -12.48 16.50 -11.30
CA GLU A 20 -13.14 17.44 -12.19
C GLU A 20 -12.23 17.80 -13.37
N LEU A 21 -10.92 17.97 -13.13
CA LEU A 21 -9.95 18.27 -14.19
C LEU A 21 -9.81 17.10 -15.18
N PHE A 22 -10.00 15.85 -14.74
CA PHE A 22 -10.00 14.70 -15.64
C PHE A 22 -11.19 14.77 -16.61
N VAL A 23 -12.38 15.10 -16.10
CA VAL A 23 -13.59 15.21 -16.93
C VAL A 23 -13.55 16.45 -17.82
N GLU A 24 -13.07 17.58 -17.29
CA GLU A 24 -12.89 18.81 -18.06
C GLU A 24 -11.88 18.63 -19.18
N LEU A 25 -10.72 18.02 -18.91
CA LEU A 25 -9.73 17.71 -19.94
C LEU A 25 -10.30 16.76 -21.00
N ALA A 26 -11.07 15.75 -20.61
CA ALA A 26 -11.74 14.86 -21.56
C ALA A 26 -12.71 15.65 -22.46
N HIS A 27 -13.49 16.57 -21.89
CA HIS A 27 -14.39 17.45 -22.65
C HIS A 27 -13.60 18.39 -23.57
N GLN A 28 -12.54 19.03 -23.08
CA GLN A 28 -11.69 19.91 -23.88
C GLN A 28 -11.09 19.15 -25.07
N LEU A 29 -10.49 17.97 -24.83
CA LEU A 29 -9.95 17.12 -25.89
C LEU A 29 -11.01 16.66 -26.91
N HIS A 30 -12.24 16.41 -26.46
CA HIS A 30 -13.36 16.12 -27.36
C HIS A 30 -13.70 17.32 -28.26
N THR A 31 -13.64 18.54 -27.72
CA THR A 31 -14.00 19.79 -28.41
C THR A 31 -12.87 20.48 -29.18
N VAL A 32 -11.60 20.10 -28.97
CA VAL A 32 -10.45 20.71 -29.67
C VAL A 32 -10.53 20.34 -31.15
N ASP A 33 -11.00 21.31 -31.94
CA ASP A 33 -10.94 21.33 -33.40
C ASP A 33 -9.46 21.28 -33.82
N ARG A 34 -9.10 20.34 -34.69
CA ARG A 34 -7.71 20.04 -35.07
C ARG A 34 -7.12 21.08 -36.05
N ARG A 35 -7.42 22.37 -35.87
CA ARG A 35 -6.99 23.48 -36.74
C ARG A 35 -5.49 23.80 -36.70
N LEU A 36 -4.71 23.15 -35.84
CA LEU A 36 -3.27 23.39 -35.68
C LEU A 36 -2.37 22.40 -36.45
N VAL A 37 -2.93 21.51 -37.28
CA VAL A 37 -2.16 20.70 -38.23
C VAL A 37 -2.46 21.20 -39.65
N PRO A 38 -1.52 21.90 -40.31
CA PRO A 38 -1.70 22.28 -41.71
C PRO A 38 -1.80 21.00 -42.57
N GLY A 39 -2.97 20.75 -43.17
CA GLY A 39 -3.14 19.68 -44.17
C GLY A 39 -4.16 18.59 -43.87
N THR A 40 -4.81 18.56 -42.70
CA THR A 40 -5.89 17.59 -42.41
C THR A 40 -7.18 18.30 -42.01
N ALA A 41 -8.05 18.54 -42.98
CA ALA A 41 -9.37 19.15 -42.81
C ALA A 41 -10.43 18.14 -42.31
N THR A 42 -10.13 17.43 -41.22
CA THR A 42 -11.11 16.57 -40.55
C THR A 42 -11.27 17.05 -39.11
N THR A 43 -12.30 17.86 -38.89
CA THR A 43 -12.86 18.19 -37.58
C THR A 43 -13.59 16.96 -37.04
N GLU A 44 -12.84 15.91 -36.70
CA GLU A 44 -13.41 14.76 -35.97
C GLU A 44 -13.12 14.95 -34.48
N ALA A 45 -14.18 15.22 -33.73
CA ALA A 45 -14.16 15.22 -32.27
C ALA A 45 -13.62 13.87 -31.77
N LEU A 46 -12.66 13.89 -30.83
CA LEU A 46 -12.08 12.66 -30.30
C LEU A 46 -13.16 11.87 -29.54
N PRO A 47 -13.54 10.65 -29.95
CA PRO A 47 -14.69 9.96 -29.39
C PRO A 47 -14.47 9.62 -27.91
N THR A 48 -15.40 10.06 -27.05
CA THR A 48 -15.46 9.59 -25.66
C THR A 48 -16.18 8.25 -25.62
N VAL A 49 -15.48 7.20 -25.18
CA VAL A 49 -16.02 5.85 -25.07
C VAL A 49 -16.26 5.49 -23.60
N VAL A 50 -17.52 5.32 -23.21
CA VAL A 50 -17.88 4.78 -21.89
C VAL A 50 -17.84 3.26 -21.97
N LEU A 51 -17.07 2.62 -21.09
CA LEU A 51 -17.01 1.16 -21.01
C LEU A 51 -18.27 0.62 -20.32
N PRO A 52 -19.16 -0.09 -21.03
CA PRO A 52 -20.50 -0.38 -20.52
C PRO A 52 -20.57 -1.68 -19.73
N ARG A 53 -19.45 -2.38 -19.49
CA ARG A 53 -19.45 -3.71 -18.86
C ARG A 53 -18.51 -3.79 -17.66
N ARG A 54 -19.04 -4.28 -16.55
CA ARG A 54 -18.23 -4.75 -15.41
C ARG A 54 -17.83 -6.20 -15.66
N HIS A 55 -16.53 -6.47 -15.56
CA HIS A 55 -15.97 -7.81 -15.67
C HIS A 55 -15.74 -8.48 -14.30
N ARG A 56 -16.02 -7.78 -13.20
CA ARG A 56 -15.87 -8.25 -11.82
C ARG A 56 -17.12 -7.91 -11.01
N GLY A 57 -17.39 -8.74 -9.99
CA GLY A 57 -18.58 -8.63 -9.14
C GLY A 57 -19.82 -9.19 -9.82
N ASP A 58 -20.76 -9.66 -9.00
CA ASP A 58 -22.07 -10.09 -9.46
C ASP A 58 -23.04 -8.90 -9.62
N GLU A 59 -24.28 -9.21 -10.00
CA GLU A 59 -25.34 -8.22 -10.18
C GLU A 59 -25.75 -7.55 -8.86
N VAL A 60 -25.77 -8.29 -7.75
CA VAL A 60 -26.22 -7.77 -6.46
C VAL A 60 -25.21 -6.79 -5.88
N LEU A 61 -23.93 -7.14 -5.88
CA LEU A 61 -22.83 -6.24 -5.51
C LEU A 61 -22.82 -5.01 -6.43
N SER A 62 -23.04 -5.21 -7.72
CA SER A 62 -23.11 -4.10 -8.68
C SER A 62 -24.24 -3.12 -8.36
N ALA A 63 -25.42 -3.64 -8.00
CA ALA A 63 -26.58 -2.83 -7.62
C ALA A 63 -26.33 -2.05 -6.31
N VAL A 64 -25.67 -2.67 -5.33
CA VAL A 64 -25.29 -1.99 -4.07
C VAL A 64 -24.31 -0.85 -4.35
N VAL A 65 -23.26 -1.09 -5.14
CA VAL A 65 -22.26 -0.07 -5.50
C VAL A 65 -22.93 1.10 -6.22
N THR A 66 -23.78 0.84 -7.21
CA THR A 66 -24.50 1.90 -7.95
C THR A 66 -25.41 2.71 -7.02
N ARG A 67 -26.16 2.05 -6.11
CA ARG A 67 -27.02 2.74 -5.14
C ARG A 67 -26.23 3.63 -4.18
N VAL A 68 -25.02 3.25 -3.80
CA VAL A 68 -24.12 4.08 -2.97
C VAL A 68 -23.57 5.25 -3.79
N ALA A 69 -23.10 5.00 -5.01
CA ALA A 69 -22.57 6.03 -5.89
C ALA A 69 -23.61 7.10 -6.27
N ASP A 70 -24.88 6.71 -6.45
CA ASP A 70 -25.98 7.64 -6.75
C ASP A 70 -26.26 8.65 -5.61
N ARG A 71 -25.79 8.37 -4.39
CA ARG A 71 -25.88 9.31 -3.25
C ARG A 71 -24.75 10.33 -3.23
N ILE A 72 -23.74 10.17 -4.08
CA ILE A 72 -22.59 11.07 -4.18
C ILE A 72 -22.85 12.04 -5.34
N GLY A 73 -22.86 13.34 -5.04
CA GLY A 73 -23.02 14.38 -6.06
C GLY A 73 -21.94 14.26 -7.15
N ALA A 74 -22.34 14.41 -8.41
CA ALA A 74 -21.42 14.42 -9.55
C ALA A 74 -21.41 15.80 -10.17
N GLY A 75 -20.24 16.44 -10.25
CA GLY A 75 -20.10 17.73 -10.93
C GLY A 75 -20.23 17.61 -12.46
N HIS A 76 -19.83 16.47 -13.04
CA HIS A 76 -19.70 16.32 -14.49
C HIS A 76 -20.10 14.90 -14.95
N GLY A 77 -21.40 14.68 -15.18
CA GLY A 77 -21.95 13.46 -15.80
C GLY A 77 -21.90 12.20 -14.92
N THR A 78 -22.86 11.29 -15.15
CA THR A 78 -22.97 10.01 -14.42
C THR A 78 -23.09 8.81 -15.37
N ALA A 79 -22.80 9.00 -16.65
CA ALA A 79 -22.96 7.96 -17.68
C ALA A 79 -22.09 6.72 -17.38
N HIS A 80 -20.91 6.90 -16.77
CA HIS A 80 -20.01 5.83 -16.35
C HIS A 80 -20.47 5.06 -15.10
N ARG A 81 -21.48 5.53 -14.37
CA ARG A 81 -22.00 4.88 -13.13
C ARG A 81 -22.93 3.70 -13.39
N ARG A 82 -23.35 3.50 -14.65
CA ARG A 82 -24.30 2.43 -15.05
C ARG A 82 -23.72 1.44 -16.06
N PRO A 83 -22.55 0.84 -15.82
CA PRO A 83 -22.12 -0.29 -16.64
C PRO A 83 -23.02 -1.49 -16.33
N GLY A 84 -23.45 -2.21 -17.35
CA GLY A 84 -24.11 -3.50 -17.19
C GLY A 84 -23.19 -4.49 -16.46
N SER A 85 -23.76 -5.27 -15.55
CA SER A 85 -23.10 -6.42 -14.97
C SER A 85 -23.24 -7.62 -15.92
N ARG A 86 -22.29 -8.56 -15.87
CA ARG A 86 -22.49 -9.87 -16.52
C ARG A 86 -23.63 -10.56 -15.77
N SER A 87 -24.76 -10.82 -16.45
CA SER A 87 -25.80 -11.71 -15.93
C SER A 87 -25.13 -13.05 -15.57
N ALA A 88 -25.39 -13.54 -14.36
CA ALA A 88 -24.72 -14.66 -13.71
C ALA A 88 -25.02 -16.03 -14.36
N ALA A 89 -25.03 -16.15 -15.69
CA ALA A 89 -25.28 -17.39 -16.40
C ALA A 89 -24.11 -18.39 -16.38
N ALA A 90 -23.05 -18.15 -15.58
CA ALA A 90 -21.86 -19.03 -15.54
C ALA A 90 -21.27 -19.23 -14.13
N ALA A 91 -21.99 -18.89 -13.06
CA ALA A 91 -21.59 -19.23 -11.69
C ALA A 91 -22.68 -20.09 -11.06
N SER A 92 -22.86 -21.29 -11.61
CA SER A 92 -23.67 -22.33 -10.99
C SER A 92 -22.78 -23.19 -10.08
N SER A 93 -22.75 -22.86 -8.79
CA SER A 93 -22.57 -23.85 -7.72
C SER A 93 -23.48 -23.40 -6.59
N GLY A 94 -24.43 -24.27 -6.25
CA GLY A 94 -25.58 -23.92 -5.42
C GLY A 94 -25.23 -23.51 -3.99
N GLY A 95 -25.92 -22.45 -3.56
CA GLY A 95 -26.07 -21.97 -2.21
C GLY A 95 -27.15 -20.89 -2.26
N GLU A 96 -28.01 -20.79 -1.24
CA GLU A 96 -28.86 -19.63 -1.04
C GLU A 96 -27.96 -18.45 -0.64
N ASP A 97 -27.12 -18.01 -1.57
CA ASP A 97 -26.03 -17.09 -1.33
C ASP A 97 -26.61 -15.69 -1.34
N HIS A 98 -26.67 -15.08 -0.16
CA HIS A 98 -26.78 -13.64 -0.04
C HIS A 98 -25.39 -13.03 -0.31
N PRO A 99 -25.10 -12.50 -1.52
CA PRO A 99 -23.76 -12.03 -1.86
C PRO A 99 -23.34 -10.79 -1.07
N VAL A 100 -24.29 -10.18 -0.33
CA VAL A 100 -24.05 -9.04 0.54
C VAL A 100 -24.77 -9.28 1.85
N GLN A 101 -24.01 -9.31 2.95
CA GLN A 101 -24.52 -9.47 4.30
C GLN A 101 -24.14 -8.27 5.17
N LEU A 102 -24.99 -7.95 6.15
CA LEU A 102 -24.74 -6.91 7.15
C LEU A 102 -24.77 -7.55 8.55
N ALA A 103 -23.71 -7.31 9.32
CA ALA A 103 -23.64 -7.72 10.72
C ALA A 103 -23.46 -6.50 11.62
N LEU A 104 -24.28 -6.40 12.65
CA LEU A 104 -24.14 -5.39 13.70
C LEU A 104 -23.59 -6.06 14.96
N THR A 105 -22.47 -5.52 15.47
CA THR A 105 -21.79 -6.05 16.65
C THR A 105 -21.75 -4.98 17.74
N ARG A 106 -21.57 -5.40 19.00
CA ARG A 106 -21.58 -4.48 20.15
C ARG A 106 -20.20 -3.87 20.44
N SER A 107 -19.13 -4.36 19.80
CA SER A 107 -17.78 -3.84 19.98
C SER A 107 -16.85 -4.21 18.83
N ARG A 108 -15.73 -3.49 18.69
CA ARG A 108 -14.66 -3.81 17.70
C ARG A 108 -14.06 -5.20 17.88
N ALA A 109 -13.99 -5.68 19.12
CA ALA A 109 -13.50 -7.03 19.40
C ALA A 109 -14.49 -8.09 18.88
N GLN A 110 -15.79 -7.87 19.06
CA GLN A 110 -16.83 -8.74 18.49
C GLN A 110 -16.86 -8.69 16.97
N GLU A 111 -16.70 -7.50 16.37
CA GLU A 111 -16.55 -7.34 14.92
C GLU A 111 -15.39 -8.19 14.38
N ALA A 112 -14.21 -8.09 14.97
CA ALA A 112 -13.05 -8.86 14.55
C ALA A 112 -13.24 -10.37 14.74
N ALA A 113 -13.85 -10.80 15.85
CA ALA A 113 -14.15 -12.21 16.11
C ALA A 113 -15.17 -12.78 15.11
N TYR A 114 -16.20 -11.99 14.77
CA TYR A 114 -17.19 -12.35 13.75
C TYR A 114 -16.53 -12.53 12.38
N VAL A 115 -15.69 -11.57 11.97
CA VAL A 115 -14.95 -11.67 10.70
C VAL A 115 -14.00 -12.86 10.69
N ALA A 116 -13.27 -13.12 11.79
CA ALA A 116 -12.38 -14.29 11.89
C ALA A 116 -13.13 -15.61 11.80
N HIS A 117 -14.33 -15.68 12.38
CA HIS A 117 -15.19 -16.85 12.27
C HIS A 117 -15.64 -17.08 10.83
N TRP A 118 -16.19 -16.03 10.19
CA TRP A 118 -16.67 -16.10 8.81
C TRP A 118 -15.56 -16.50 7.82
N LEU A 119 -14.36 -15.90 7.94
CA LEU A 119 -13.24 -16.25 7.06
C LEU A 119 -12.79 -17.71 7.22
N ARG A 120 -12.76 -18.22 8.46
CA ARG A 120 -12.43 -19.62 8.71
C ARG A 120 -13.51 -20.57 8.21
N GLU A 121 -14.78 -20.22 8.38
CA GLU A 121 -15.91 -20.99 7.87
C GLU A 121 -15.84 -21.08 6.33
N SER A 122 -15.65 -19.95 5.66
CA SER A 122 -15.43 -19.87 4.21
C SER A 122 -14.26 -20.73 3.73
N HIS A 123 -13.15 -20.73 4.46
CA HIS A 123 -11.99 -21.55 4.10
C HIS A 123 -12.21 -23.05 4.35
N LEU A 124 -12.70 -23.41 5.54
CA LEU A 124 -12.74 -24.79 6.02
C LEU A 124 -13.97 -25.55 5.51
N LEU A 125 -15.11 -24.89 5.38
CA LEU A 125 -16.36 -25.52 4.95
C LEU A 125 -16.64 -25.30 3.46
N HIS A 126 -16.32 -24.10 2.94
CA HIS A 126 -16.61 -23.73 1.56
C HIS A 126 -15.40 -23.79 0.62
N GLY A 127 -14.20 -24.12 1.14
CA GLY A 127 -13.00 -24.36 0.34
C GLY A 127 -12.39 -23.10 -0.31
N VAL A 128 -12.81 -21.90 0.07
CA VAL A 128 -12.29 -20.64 -0.48
C VAL A 128 -10.85 -20.44 -0.04
N ALA A 129 -9.92 -20.17 -0.95
CA ALA A 129 -8.52 -20.00 -0.59
C ALA A 129 -8.29 -18.69 0.19
N TRP A 130 -7.36 -18.68 1.15
CA TRP A 130 -7.03 -17.48 1.93
C TRP A 130 -6.67 -16.27 1.06
N GLU A 131 -6.07 -16.49 -0.11
CA GLU A 131 -5.69 -15.45 -1.07
C GLU A 131 -6.85 -14.85 -1.86
N GLU A 132 -8.02 -15.50 -1.85
CA GLU A 132 -9.25 -15.01 -2.45
C GLU A 132 -10.09 -14.18 -1.46
N MET A 133 -9.69 -14.15 -0.19
CA MET A 133 -10.35 -13.40 0.87
C MET A 133 -9.61 -12.11 1.19
N ALA A 134 -10.35 -11.01 1.33
CA ALA A 134 -9.80 -9.70 1.69
C ALA A 134 -10.64 -9.02 2.77
N VAL A 135 -9.95 -8.32 3.68
CA VAL A 135 -10.59 -7.48 4.70
C VAL A 135 -10.11 -6.04 4.56
N VAL A 136 -11.04 -5.13 4.33
CA VAL A 136 -10.75 -3.71 4.13
C VAL A 136 -11.04 -2.94 5.42
N ALA A 137 -10.05 -2.17 5.89
CA ALA A 137 -10.20 -1.28 7.04
C ALA A 137 -9.90 0.17 6.63
N ARG A 138 -10.44 1.13 7.39
CA ARG A 138 -10.42 2.55 7.01
C ARG A 138 -9.05 3.21 7.21
N SER A 139 -8.23 2.71 8.12
CA SER A 139 -6.95 3.32 8.49
C SER A 139 -5.89 2.27 8.83
N GLY A 140 -4.61 2.65 8.73
CA GLY A 140 -3.49 1.76 9.08
C GLY A 140 -3.52 1.29 10.54
N ALA A 141 -3.93 2.17 11.47
CA ALA A 141 -4.11 1.79 12.87
C ALA A 141 -5.21 0.71 13.04
N GLN A 142 -6.31 0.83 12.28
CA GLN A 142 -7.38 -0.17 12.29
C GLN A 142 -6.91 -1.48 11.64
N GLN A 143 -6.16 -1.42 10.54
CA GLN A 143 -5.57 -2.60 9.89
C GLN A 143 -4.66 -3.38 10.85
N GLU A 144 -3.79 -2.68 11.59
CA GLU A 144 -2.87 -3.31 12.53
C GLU A 144 -3.59 -3.95 13.72
N SER A 145 -4.61 -3.29 14.27
CA SER A 145 -5.47 -3.86 15.30
C SER A 145 -6.19 -5.12 14.82
N LEU A 146 -6.78 -5.04 13.62
CA LEU A 146 -7.51 -6.15 13.02
C LEU A 146 -6.59 -7.33 12.68
N ARG A 147 -5.38 -7.07 12.17
CA ARG A 147 -4.37 -8.11 11.94
C ARG A 147 -4.10 -8.91 13.19
N ARG A 148 -3.88 -8.26 14.33
CA ARG A 148 -3.61 -8.95 15.60
C ARG A 148 -4.81 -9.80 16.03
N ALA A 149 -6.01 -9.23 15.95
CA ALA A 149 -7.24 -9.94 16.32
C ALA A 149 -7.52 -11.16 15.42
N LEU A 150 -7.37 -11.01 14.10
CA LEU A 150 -7.52 -12.10 13.14
C LEU A 150 -6.46 -13.19 13.33
N ALA A 151 -5.20 -12.80 13.58
CA ALA A 151 -4.13 -13.74 13.88
C ALA A 151 -4.41 -14.55 15.16
N SER A 152 -4.92 -13.91 16.23
CA SER A 152 -5.37 -14.63 17.42
C SER A 152 -6.57 -15.56 17.16
N GLY A 153 -7.37 -15.24 16.14
CA GLY A 153 -8.49 -16.06 15.67
C GLY A 153 -8.10 -17.20 14.73
N GLY A 154 -6.80 -17.42 14.48
CA GLY A 154 -6.31 -18.49 13.60
C GLY A 154 -6.44 -18.21 12.10
N VAL A 155 -6.62 -16.95 11.71
CA VAL A 155 -6.66 -16.53 10.30
C VAL A 155 -5.26 -16.07 9.87
N PRO A 156 -4.67 -16.64 8.81
CA PRO A 156 -3.40 -16.17 8.27
C PRO A 156 -3.61 -14.81 7.60
N VAL A 157 -2.99 -13.76 8.15
CA VAL A 157 -3.09 -12.40 7.60
C VAL A 157 -1.80 -12.02 6.92
N ARG A 158 -1.87 -11.73 5.62
CA ARG A 158 -0.82 -11.03 4.89
C ARG A 158 -1.19 -9.56 4.80
N LEU A 159 -0.37 -8.69 5.39
CA LEU A 159 -0.45 -7.26 5.12
C LEU A 159 0.39 -6.96 3.89
N ASP A 160 -0.22 -6.34 2.88
CA ASP A 160 0.55 -5.69 1.83
C ASP A 160 1.27 -4.49 2.47
N ARG A 161 2.59 -4.63 2.67
CA ARG A 161 3.46 -3.56 3.17
C ARG A 161 3.88 -2.60 2.06
N SER A 162 3.13 -2.51 0.96
CA SER A 162 3.32 -1.49 -0.08
C SER A 162 3.29 -0.04 0.44
N GLY A 163 2.86 0.18 1.68
CA GLY A 163 2.78 1.50 2.32
C GLY A 163 4.08 2.07 2.91
N VAL A 164 5.13 1.28 3.13
CA VAL A 164 6.42 1.82 3.62
C VAL A 164 7.33 2.02 2.42
N PRO A 165 7.66 3.28 2.02
CA PRO A 165 8.64 3.51 0.98
C PRO A 165 9.95 2.80 1.36
N LEU A 166 10.63 2.16 0.42
CA LEU A 166 11.87 1.42 0.69
C LEU A 166 12.89 2.24 1.51
N GLY A 167 12.97 3.55 1.27
CA GLY A 167 13.86 4.44 2.01
C GLY A 167 13.54 4.62 3.50
N HIS A 168 12.37 4.19 3.95
CA HIS A 168 11.95 4.20 5.36
C HIS A 168 11.93 2.79 5.97
N ASP A 169 12.32 1.76 5.21
CA ASP A 169 12.45 0.42 5.75
C ASP A 169 13.63 0.38 6.73
N PRO A 170 13.43 -0.04 8.00
CA PRO A 170 14.52 -0.09 8.99
C PRO A 170 15.69 -0.98 8.56
N ALA A 171 15.51 -1.92 7.64
CA ALA A 171 16.60 -2.72 7.07
C ALA A 171 17.45 -1.93 6.06
N VAL A 172 16.87 -0.93 5.38
CA VAL A 172 17.50 -0.17 4.29
C VAL A 172 18.03 1.19 4.76
N VAL A 173 17.35 1.81 5.73
CA VAL A 173 17.74 3.11 6.31
C VAL A 173 19.23 3.19 6.68
N PRO A 174 19.81 2.23 7.43
CA PRO A 174 21.23 2.29 7.79
C PRO A 174 22.17 2.25 6.58
N LEU A 175 21.82 1.51 5.53
CA LEU A 175 22.62 1.43 4.31
C LEU A 175 22.58 2.74 3.52
N LEU A 176 21.39 3.36 3.41
CA LEU A 176 21.26 4.66 2.75
C LEU A 176 21.96 5.77 3.54
N THR A 177 21.90 5.75 4.87
CA THR A 177 22.66 6.68 5.71
C THR A 177 24.17 6.49 5.54
N ALA A 178 24.67 5.25 5.53
CA ALA A 178 26.09 4.99 5.29
C ALA A 178 26.54 5.44 3.89
N TYR A 179 25.71 5.19 2.87
CA TYR A 179 25.96 5.66 1.50
C TYR A 179 26.03 7.19 1.47
N ASP A 180 25.03 7.87 2.04
CA ASP A 180 24.99 9.33 2.10
C ASP A 180 26.20 9.92 2.83
N VAL A 181 26.64 9.31 3.94
CA VAL A 181 27.89 9.69 4.65
C VAL A 181 29.12 9.65 3.74
N VAL A 182 29.22 8.63 2.88
CA VAL A 182 30.39 8.43 2.02
C VAL A 182 30.32 9.29 0.76
N THR A 183 29.11 9.62 0.27
CA THR A 183 28.93 10.33 -1.01
C THR A 183 28.61 11.81 -0.89
N ARG A 184 28.18 12.29 0.28
CA ARG A 184 27.73 13.69 0.47
C ARG A 184 28.78 14.73 0.13
N ASP A 185 30.06 14.39 0.24
CA ASP A 185 31.14 15.34 -0.03
C ASP A 185 32.39 14.64 -0.59
N GLY A 186 32.54 14.67 -1.92
CA GLY A 186 33.55 13.87 -2.63
C GLY A 186 35.00 14.28 -2.41
N ASN A 187 35.25 15.46 -1.81
CA ASN A 187 36.58 16.03 -1.59
C ASN A 187 36.90 16.28 -0.11
N ALA A 188 36.01 15.90 0.82
CA ALA A 188 36.19 16.07 2.25
C ALA A 188 36.32 14.71 2.95
N PRO A 189 37.03 14.64 4.10
CA PRO A 189 36.98 13.45 4.95
C PRO A 189 35.55 13.17 5.41
N TRP A 190 35.20 11.89 5.53
CA TRP A 190 33.85 11.48 5.95
C TRP A 190 33.50 12.09 7.30
N MET A 191 32.43 12.89 7.32
CA MET A 191 31.88 13.47 8.55
C MET A 191 30.54 12.80 8.86
N VAL A 192 30.49 12.16 10.02
CA VAL A 192 29.31 11.46 10.54
C VAL A 192 28.72 12.31 11.66
N ALA A 193 27.46 12.73 11.50
CA ALA A 193 26.75 13.40 12.58
C ALA A 193 26.52 12.41 13.75
N PRO A 194 26.50 12.88 15.01
CA PRO A 194 26.31 11.99 16.17
C PRO A 194 25.08 11.08 16.05
N GLU A 195 23.98 11.59 15.51
CA GLU A 195 22.72 10.87 15.31
C GLU A 195 22.87 9.74 14.28
N GLU A 196 23.61 10.00 13.20
CA GLU A 196 23.95 9.02 12.16
C GLU A 196 24.89 7.94 12.71
N GLY A 197 25.87 8.35 13.53
CA GLY A 197 26.77 7.44 14.21
C GLY A 197 26.02 6.47 15.12
N VAL A 198 25.09 6.98 15.94
CA VAL A 198 24.24 6.14 16.81
C VAL A 198 23.35 5.22 15.97
N LEU A 199 22.72 5.73 14.91
CA LEU A 199 21.89 4.95 14.00
C LEU A 199 22.70 3.80 13.37
N LEU A 200 23.88 4.08 12.82
CA LEU A 200 24.74 3.09 12.16
C LEU A 200 25.28 2.06 13.16
N LEU A 201 25.74 2.49 14.33
CA LEU A 201 26.28 1.60 15.36
C LEU A 201 25.22 0.67 15.93
N THR A 202 24.00 1.16 16.17
CA THR A 202 22.88 0.34 16.68
C THR A 202 22.15 -0.46 15.59
N SER A 203 22.46 -0.22 14.32
CA SER A 203 21.89 -0.98 13.20
C SER A 203 22.48 -2.39 13.10
N PRO A 204 21.86 -3.31 12.32
CA PRO A 204 22.45 -4.60 12.00
C PRO A 204 23.85 -4.54 11.36
N VAL A 205 24.24 -3.39 10.79
CA VAL A 205 25.57 -3.17 10.20
C VAL A 205 26.63 -2.91 11.27
N GLY A 206 26.27 -2.18 12.34
CA GLY A 206 27.17 -1.84 13.44
C GLY A 206 27.17 -2.84 14.59
N GLY A 207 26.03 -3.49 14.86
CA GLY A 207 25.88 -4.56 15.85
C GLY A 207 26.14 -4.15 17.30
N VAL A 208 26.15 -2.85 17.61
CA VAL A 208 26.42 -2.31 18.96
C VAL A 208 25.13 -2.20 19.75
N ASP A 209 25.11 -2.81 20.94
CA ASP A 209 23.97 -2.72 21.86
C ASP A 209 23.90 -1.33 22.54
N PRO A 210 22.71 -0.77 22.82
CA PRO A 210 22.54 0.45 23.60
C PRO A 210 23.30 0.50 24.95
N VAL A 211 23.52 -0.65 25.59
CA VAL A 211 24.34 -0.78 26.81
C VAL A 211 25.82 -0.52 26.53
N GLN A 212 26.35 -0.99 25.40
CA GLN A 212 27.74 -0.77 24.99
C GLN A 212 27.99 0.69 24.59
N LEU A 213 26.99 1.37 24.03
CA LEU A 213 27.04 2.81 23.74
C LEU A 213 27.10 3.67 25.02
N ARG A 214 26.36 3.30 26.05
CA ARG A 214 26.43 3.99 27.36
C ARG A 214 27.79 3.85 28.03
N GLY A 215 28.42 2.68 27.90
CA GLY A 215 29.77 2.44 28.44
C GLY A 215 30.87 3.23 27.71
N SER A 216 30.70 3.51 26.42
CA SER A 216 31.70 4.22 25.60
C SER A 216 31.60 5.75 25.71
N GLY A 217 30.42 6.30 26.04
CA GLY A 217 30.25 7.73 26.34
C GLY A 217 31.03 8.22 27.57
N ALA A 218 31.32 7.34 28.53
CA ALA A 218 32.13 7.66 29.72
C ALA A 218 33.65 7.58 29.47
N GLY A 219 34.09 7.05 28.32
CA GLY A 219 35.50 6.78 28.01
C GLY A 219 36.09 7.58 26.84
N CYS A 220 35.27 8.27 26.05
CA CYS A 220 35.71 9.09 24.91
C CYS A 220 36.08 10.53 25.34
N GLY A 221 36.98 10.65 26.31
CA GLY A 221 37.91 11.77 26.37
C GLY A 221 39.10 11.45 25.47
N ALA A 222 39.15 12.05 24.28
CA ALA A 222 40.29 12.11 23.37
C ALA A 222 41.16 10.84 23.22
N ARG A 223 40.72 9.85 22.43
CA ARG A 223 41.63 8.87 21.82
C ARG A 223 41.22 8.58 20.38
N SER A 224 42.17 8.77 19.47
CA SER A 224 42.03 8.56 18.03
C SER A 224 41.66 7.11 17.72
N TRP A 225 40.52 6.94 17.06
CA TRP A 225 40.07 5.64 16.55
C TRP A 225 40.91 5.30 15.31
N ARG A 226 41.75 4.25 15.41
CA ARG A 226 42.39 3.59 14.27
C ARG A 226 41.67 2.27 14.02
N PRO A 227 41.19 1.97 12.80
CA PRO A 227 40.57 0.69 12.50
C PRO A 227 41.66 -0.39 12.44
N GLY A 228 41.62 -1.31 13.40
CA GLY A 228 42.46 -2.51 13.40
C GLY A 228 41.85 -3.58 12.50
N VAL A 229 42.52 -3.85 11.37
CA VAL A 229 42.24 -4.99 10.50
C VAL A 229 42.54 -6.30 11.25
N SER A 230 41.67 -7.27 11.01
CA SER A 230 41.54 -8.61 11.58
C SER A 230 42.84 -9.37 11.94
N GLY A 231 42.80 -10.07 13.07
CA GLY A 231 43.70 -11.17 13.41
C GLY A 231 42.95 -12.23 14.23
N ARG A 232 42.75 -13.42 13.64
CA ARG A 232 42.13 -14.60 14.28
C ARG A 232 42.84 -14.97 15.59
N PRO A 233 42.14 -15.39 16.65
CA PRO A 233 42.81 -15.95 17.82
C PRO A 233 43.17 -17.42 17.56
N THR A 234 44.47 -17.70 17.45
CA THR A 234 45.01 -19.05 17.61
C THR A 234 44.91 -19.47 19.07
N ARG A 235 44.12 -20.51 19.35
CA ARG A 235 44.15 -21.25 20.62
C ARG A 235 45.58 -21.74 20.88
N SER A 236 46.20 -21.28 21.97
CA SER A 236 47.34 -21.99 22.56
C SER A 236 46.91 -22.53 23.92
N SER A 237 46.99 -23.86 24.02
CA SER A 237 46.93 -24.63 25.24
C SER A 237 48.16 -24.36 26.09
N ARG A 238 47.99 -24.08 27.39
CA ARG A 238 48.99 -24.47 28.40
C ARG A 238 48.29 -24.99 29.65
N ARG A 239 48.56 -26.26 29.91
CA ARG A 239 48.53 -26.91 31.22
C ARG A 239 49.49 -26.17 32.16
N CYS A 240 49.06 -25.97 33.40
CA CYS A 240 49.61 -26.60 34.58
C CYS A 240 48.45 -26.89 35.53
#